data_AF-A0AA89ASL8-F1
#
_entry.id   AF-A0AA89ASL8-F1
#
_cell.length_a   1.000
_cell.length_b   1.000
_cell.length_c   1.000
_cell.angle_alpha   90.00
_cell.angle_beta   90.00
_cell.angle_gamma   90.00
#
_symmetry.space_group_name_H-M   'P 1'
#
loop_
_entity.id
_entity.type
_entity.pdbx_description
1 polymer ?
#
loop_
_entity_poly.entity_id
_entity_poly.type
_entity_poly.pdbx_seq_one_letter_code
_entity_poly.pdbx_strand_id
1 'polypeptide(L)'
;MQEDRLLTEKWARAMVKQAGNQGFEWISFKTNDLAKTSPLAGRTSVIRAMPEEVLVNAYQILREEARRLKYNREEVTILSPRSTSQERGSS
;
A
#
# COMPACT_ATOMS: atom_id res chain seq x y z
N MET A 1 4.78 -15.51 1.29
CA MET A 1 5.45 -15.87 0.01
C MET A 1 6.38 -17.02 0.35
N GLN A 2 6.41 -18.08 -0.45
CA GLN A 2 7.36 -19.18 -0.25
C GLN A 2 8.76 -18.73 -0.69
N GLU A 3 9.77 -19.25 -0.02
CA GLU A 3 11.18 -19.13 -0.37
C GLU A 3 11.37 -19.64 -1.82
N ASP A 4 12.29 -19.03 -2.57
CA ASP A 4 12.69 -19.43 -3.93
C ASP A 4 11.68 -19.30 -5.08
N ARG A 5 10.78 -18.30 -5.05
CA ARG A 5 9.85 -18.01 -6.15
C ARG A 5 10.22 -16.76 -6.96
N LEU A 6 10.50 -16.94 -8.26
CA LEU A 6 10.63 -15.83 -9.22
C LEU A 6 9.25 -15.31 -9.63
N LEU A 7 9.06 -13.99 -9.58
CA LEU A 7 7.86 -13.32 -10.07
C LEU A 7 8.22 -12.31 -11.16
N THR A 8 7.58 -12.45 -12.31
CA THR A 8 7.72 -11.51 -13.41
C THR A 8 6.66 -10.41 -13.28
N GLU A 9 7.10 -9.18 -13.03
CA GLU A 9 6.25 -8.00 -13.08
C GLU A 9 6.22 -7.47 -14.51
N LYS A 10 5.02 -7.42 -15.12
CA LYS A 10 4.80 -6.68 -16.38
C LYS A 10 4.59 -5.20 -16.05
N TRP A 11 4.91 -4.33 -16.99
CA TRP A 11 4.66 -2.89 -16.87
C TRP A 11 3.19 -2.61 -16.48
N ALA A 12 2.97 -1.61 -15.62
CA ALA A 12 1.68 -1.16 -15.08
C ALA A 12 0.90 -2.15 -14.17
N ARG A 13 1.50 -3.24 -13.69
CA ARG A 13 0.86 -4.15 -12.72
C ARG A 13 0.98 -3.63 -11.27
N ALA A 14 -0.10 -3.71 -10.50
CA ALA A 14 -0.09 -3.45 -9.06
C ALA A 14 0.25 -4.71 -8.25
N MET A 15 1.05 -4.55 -7.19
CA MET A 15 1.51 -5.64 -6.32
C MET A 15 1.55 -5.17 -4.86
N VAL A 16 1.33 -6.08 -3.92
CA VAL A 16 1.52 -5.86 -2.47
C VAL A 16 2.44 -6.96 -1.93
N LYS A 17 3.41 -6.57 -1.09
CA LYS A 17 4.32 -7.50 -0.42
C LYS A 17 4.09 -7.40 1.08
N GLN A 18 3.71 -8.51 1.71
CA GLN A 18 3.47 -8.60 3.15
C GLN A 18 4.43 -9.61 3.76
N ALA A 19 5.18 -9.16 4.79
CA ALA A 19 6.05 -10.02 5.56
C ALA A 19 5.26 -11.03 6.40
N GLY A 20 5.79 -12.24 6.54
CA GLY A 20 5.26 -13.24 7.47
C GLY A 20 5.85 -13.07 8.88
N ASN A 21 5.60 -14.04 9.76
CA ASN A 21 6.09 -14.01 11.14
C ASN A 21 7.62 -13.99 11.26
N GLN A 22 8.32 -14.47 10.23
CA GLN A 22 9.79 -14.54 10.18
C GLN A 22 10.41 -13.39 9.36
N GLY A 23 9.62 -12.37 9.03
CA GLY A 23 10.06 -11.30 8.12
C GLY A 23 9.89 -11.66 6.64
N PHE A 24 10.48 -10.86 5.77
CA PHE A 24 10.49 -11.07 4.32
C PHE A 24 11.60 -10.23 3.67
N GLU A 25 12.43 -10.88 2.88
CA GLU A 25 13.49 -10.26 2.09
C GLU A 25 13.30 -10.56 0.61
N TRP A 26 13.68 -9.62 -0.26
CA TRP A 26 13.60 -9.83 -1.70
C TRP A 26 14.62 -8.98 -2.46
N ILE A 27 15.00 -9.48 -3.64
CA ILE A 27 15.74 -8.73 -4.66
C ILE A 27 14.78 -8.44 -5.83
N SER A 28 14.88 -7.26 -6.43
CA SER A 28 14.06 -6.87 -7.58
C SER A 28 14.95 -6.40 -8.72
N PHE A 29 14.84 -7.09 -9.86
CA PHE A 29 15.46 -6.69 -11.11
C PHE A 29 14.44 -5.91 -11.94
N LYS A 30 14.78 -4.69 -12.32
CA LYS A 30 13.95 -3.83 -13.17
C LYS A 30 14.56 -3.79 -14.57
N THR A 31 13.72 -3.89 -15.60
CA THR A 31 14.14 -3.93 -17.00
C THR A 31 14.34 -2.54 -17.62
N ASN A 32 14.22 -1.47 -16.83
CA ASN A 32 14.44 -0.08 -17.23
C ASN A 32 15.08 0.68 -16.05
N ASP A 33 16.16 1.41 -16.32
CA ASP A 33 16.92 2.19 -15.34
C ASP A 33 16.11 3.32 -14.71
N LEU A 34 15.08 3.82 -15.41
CA LEU A 34 14.15 4.84 -14.93
C LEU A 34 12.84 4.26 -14.37
N ALA A 35 12.81 2.97 -14.03
CA ALA A 35 11.60 2.32 -13.54
C ALA A 35 11.10 2.93 -12.21
N LYS A 36 10.08 3.80 -12.35
CA LYS A 36 9.40 4.45 -11.23
C LYS A 36 8.34 3.53 -10.63
N THR A 37 8.34 3.46 -9.30
CA THR A 37 7.23 2.87 -8.54
C THR A 37 6.27 3.97 -8.14
N SER A 38 4.98 3.72 -8.28
CA SER A 38 3.92 4.65 -7.86
C SER A 38 3.16 4.00 -6.69
N PRO A 39 3.44 4.37 -5.43
CA PRO A 39 2.74 3.81 -4.30
C PRO A 39 1.22 4.07 -4.38
N LEU A 40 0.41 3.10 -3.98
CA LEU A 40 -1.04 3.29 -3.87
C LEU A 40 -1.48 3.72 -2.46
N ALA A 41 -0.66 3.51 -1.44
CA ALA A 41 -0.91 3.95 -0.06
C ALA A 41 0.32 4.64 0.53
N GLY A 42 0.10 5.43 1.59
CA GLY A 42 1.16 6.21 2.26
C GLY A 42 1.30 7.63 1.74
N ARG A 43 2.28 8.36 2.31
CA ARG A 43 2.45 9.81 2.11
C ARG A 43 2.80 10.22 0.67
N THR A 44 3.38 9.33 -0.12
CA THR A 44 3.77 9.57 -1.52
C THR A 44 2.86 8.86 -2.52
N SER A 45 1.68 8.41 -2.07
CA SER A 45 0.77 7.66 -2.93
C SER A 45 0.09 8.50 -4.00
N VAL A 46 -0.25 7.84 -5.12
CA VAL A 46 -1.11 8.41 -6.16
C VAL A 46 -2.46 8.81 -5.57
N ILE A 47 -3.01 8.01 -4.64
CA ILE A 47 -4.26 8.32 -3.92
C ILE A 47 -4.15 9.65 -3.16
N ARG A 48 -3.05 9.89 -2.46
CA ARG A 48 -2.85 11.16 -1.72
C ARG A 48 -2.71 12.36 -2.65
N ALA A 49 -2.13 12.16 -3.84
CA ALA A 49 -1.98 13.18 -4.87
C ALA A 49 -3.31 13.52 -5.59
N MET A 50 -4.28 12.60 -5.62
CA MET A 50 -5.59 12.86 -6.23
C MET A 50 -6.39 13.90 -5.44
N PRO A 51 -7.06 14.87 -6.08
CA PRO A 51 -8.00 15.74 -5.40
C PRO A 51 -9.10 14.94 -4.68
N GLU A 52 -9.53 15.40 -3.51
CA GLU A 52 -10.52 14.69 -2.69
C GLU A 52 -11.85 14.49 -3.43
N GLU A 53 -12.30 15.48 -4.19
CA GLU A 53 -13.49 15.41 -5.07
C GLU A 53 -13.41 14.25 -6.07
N VAL A 54 -12.22 13.99 -6.63
CA VAL A 54 -12.05 12.91 -7.60
C VAL A 54 -12.27 11.56 -6.91
N LEU A 55 -11.80 11.39 -5.68
CA LEU A 55 -12.01 10.16 -4.91
C LEU A 55 -13.48 9.97 -4.52
N VAL A 56 -14.14 11.03 -4.04
CA VAL A 56 -15.57 11.00 -3.69
C VAL A 56 -16.39 10.53 -4.88
N ASN A 57 -16.17 11.10 -6.06
CA ASN A 57 -16.94 10.78 -7.26
C ASN A 57 -16.57 9.42 -7.86
N ALA A 58 -15.27 9.08 -7.95
CA ALA A 58 -14.82 7.84 -8.58
C ALA A 58 -15.18 6.60 -7.75
N TYR A 59 -15.11 6.71 -6.42
CA TYR A 59 -15.39 5.59 -5.50
C TYR A 59 -16.80 5.62 -4.91
N GLN A 60 -17.59 6.68 -5.15
CA GLN A 60 -18.92 6.89 -4.58
C GLN A 60 -18.93 6.77 -3.03
N ILE A 61 -17.95 7.39 -2.40
CA ILE A 61 -17.75 7.38 -0.94
C ILE A 61 -18.00 8.75 -0.33
N LEU A 62 -18.25 8.77 0.98
CA LEU A 62 -18.37 10.03 1.71
C LEU A 62 -17.03 10.77 1.75
N ARG A 63 -17.08 12.10 1.88
CA ARG A 63 -15.88 12.94 1.98
C ARG A 63 -14.94 12.49 3.11
N GLU A 64 -15.50 12.10 4.25
CA GLU A 64 -14.71 11.62 5.38
C GLU A 64 -14.02 10.27 5.07
N GLU A 65 -14.68 9.40 4.31
CA GLU A 65 -14.08 8.15 3.85
C GLU A 65 -12.96 8.42 2.83
N ALA A 66 -13.12 9.40 1.95
CA ALA A 66 -12.08 9.85 1.04
C ALA A 66 -10.86 10.42 1.80
N ARG A 67 -11.09 11.21 2.86
CA ARG A 67 -10.01 11.71 3.74
C ARG A 67 -9.27 10.57 4.43
N ARG A 68 -10.01 9.63 5.01
CA ARG A 68 -9.45 8.42 5.61
C ARG A 68 -8.65 7.63 4.58
N LEU A 69 -9.14 7.46 3.36
CA LEU A 69 -8.42 6.80 2.27
C LEU A 69 -7.09 7.51 1.93
N LYS A 70 -7.06 8.85 1.94
CA LYS A 70 -5.86 9.66 1.66
C LYS A 70 -4.84 9.68 2.79
N TYR A 71 -5.29 9.69 4.04
CA TYR A 71 -4.45 10.08 5.19
C TYR A 71 -4.31 9.01 6.29
N ASN A 72 -4.99 7.86 6.20
CA ASN A 72 -4.85 6.79 7.21
C ASN A 72 -3.46 6.13 7.26
N ARG A 73 -2.56 6.47 6.33
CA ARG A 73 -1.19 5.98 6.25
C ARG A 73 -0.24 7.15 5.97
N GLU A 74 0.71 7.36 6.87
CA GLU A 74 1.70 8.44 6.75
C GLU A 74 3.09 7.93 6.34
N GLU A 75 3.27 6.61 6.37
CA GLU A 75 4.52 5.97 6.01
C GLU A 75 4.85 6.15 4.52
N VAL A 76 6.13 5.98 4.18
CA VAL A 76 6.61 6.04 2.78
C VAL A 76 7.07 4.65 2.37
N THR A 77 6.37 4.06 1.39
CA THR A 77 6.69 2.76 0.76
C THR A 77 6.56 1.52 1.65
N ILE A 78 7.19 1.50 2.83
CA ILE A 78 7.06 0.43 3.83
C ILE A 78 6.00 0.84 4.85
N LEU A 79 5.01 -0.02 5.06
CA LEU A 79 3.90 0.23 5.97
C LEU A 79 4.09 -0.55 7.26
N SER A 80 3.81 0.07 8.39
CA SER A 80 3.80 -0.64 9.67
C SER A 80 2.60 -1.60 9.72
N PRO A 81 2.75 -2.79 10.32
CA PRO A 81 1.60 -3.62 10.60
C PRO A 81 0.59 -2.84 11.45
N ARG A 82 -0.69 -2.99 11.16
CA ARG A 82 -1.73 -2.39 12.02
C ARG A 82 -1.72 -3.14 13.34
N SER A 83 -1.43 -2.44 14.43
CA SER A 83 -1.75 -2.91 15.77
C SER A 83 -3.26 -3.09 15.83
N THR A 84 -3.74 -4.32 15.78
CA THR A 84 -5.09 -4.59 16.26
C THR A 84 -5.00 -4.44 17.76
N SER A 85 -5.49 -3.31 18.31
CA SER A 85 -5.78 -3.26 19.73
C SER A 85 -6.81 -4.35 19.96
N GLN A 86 -6.33 -5.45 20.50
CA GLN A 86 -7.15 -6.56 20.92
C GLN A 86 -7.99 -6.05 22.10
N GLU A 87 -9.23 -5.68 21.80
CA GLU A 87 -10.29 -5.51 22.78
C GLU A 87 -10.59 -6.92 23.36
N ARG A 88 -9.66 -7.44 24.15
CA ARG A 88 -9.96 -8.43 25.17
C ARG A 88 -10.64 -7.62 26.27
N GLY A 89 -11.95 -7.44 26.10
CA GLY A 89 -12.83 -7.13 27.20
C GLY A 89 -12.65 -8.22 28.24
N SER A 90 -11.95 -7.88 29.31
CA SER A 90 -12.03 -8.55 30.59
C SER A 90 -13.43 -8.32 31.15
N SER A 91 -14.24 -9.36 31.27
CA SER A 91 -15.19 -9.64 32.36
C SER A 91 -15.88 -10.97 32.11
#